data_AF-A0A8K0R493-F1
#
_entry.id   AF-A0A8K0R493-F1
#
_cell.length_a   1.000
_cell.length_b   1.000
_cell.length_c   1.000
_cell.angle_alpha   90.00
_cell.angle_beta   90.00
_cell.angle_gamma   90.00
#
_symmetry.space_group_name_H-M   'P 1'
#
loop_
_entity.id
_entity.type
_entity.pdbx_description
1 polymer ?
#
loop_
_entity_poly.entity_id
_entity_poly.type
_entity_poly.pdbx_seq_one_letter_code
_entity_poly.pdbx_strand_id
1 'polypeptide(L)'
;MVPIVASASAPNAVSTGDLPTTPIAFDGIAMFLVPSLKQFTNAFQDRYYIEVIEPDERAFLDKTGPGSGIVASFQGRMADMVHQGKSTVQNEENGKEYRKLFEDYESRA
;
A
#
# COMPACT_ATOMS: atom_id res chain seq x y z
N MET A 1 14.48 4.78 -5.34
CA MET A 1 13.13 5.24 -4.99
C MET A 1 13.32 6.34 -3.95
N VAL A 2 12.92 7.58 -4.24
CA VAL A 2 13.15 8.72 -3.33
C VAL A 2 12.02 8.73 -2.29
N PRO A 3 12.30 8.85 -0.98
CA PRO A 3 11.24 8.99 0.02
C PRO A 3 10.39 10.23 -0.33
N ILE A 4 9.12 10.02 -0.64
CA ILE A 4 8.17 11.12 -0.77
C ILE A 4 7.82 11.54 0.66
N VAL A 5 7.83 12.85 0.95
CA VAL A 5 7.41 13.34 2.26
C VAL A 5 6.06 12.74 2.64
N ALA A 6 5.95 12.23 3.86
CA ALA A 6 4.74 11.56 4.35
C ALA A 6 3.48 12.39 4.03
N SER A 7 3.56 13.72 4.17
CA SER A 7 2.48 14.67 3.86
C SER A 7 1.98 14.67 2.40
N ALA A 8 2.78 14.24 1.42
CA ALA A 8 2.41 14.27 0.00
C ALA A 8 1.82 12.94 -0.51
N SER A 9 1.90 11.84 0.25
CA SER A 9 1.39 10.53 -0.17
C SER A 9 0.61 9.78 0.92
N ALA A 10 0.76 10.17 2.18
CA ALA A 10 -0.05 9.78 3.33
C ALA A 10 -0.47 11.06 4.08
N PRO A 11 -1.56 11.73 3.66
CA PRO A 11 -1.95 13.04 4.17
C PRO A 11 -2.35 13.02 5.65
N ASN A 12 -2.66 11.85 6.18
CA ASN A 12 -2.92 11.57 7.59
C ASN A 12 -1.66 11.22 8.38
N ALA A 13 -0.53 10.93 7.72
CA ALA A 13 0.75 10.69 8.37
C ALA A 13 1.42 12.02 8.68
N VAL A 14 1.25 12.46 9.92
CA VAL A 14 1.92 13.66 10.44
C VAL A 14 3.34 13.22 10.83
N SER A 15 4.35 13.70 10.10
CA SER A 15 5.74 13.54 10.52
C SER A 15 6.19 14.78 11.27
N THR A 16 6.49 14.63 12.56
CA THR A 16 7.11 15.67 13.38
C THR A 16 8.64 15.57 13.40
N GLY A 17 9.22 14.60 12.69
CA GLY A 17 10.66 14.35 12.63
C GLY A 17 11.20 14.19 11.21
N ASP A 18 12.52 14.25 11.09
CA ASP A 18 13.22 14.02 9.83
C ASP A 18 12.99 12.61 9.31
N LEU A 19 12.80 12.48 8.00
CA LEU A 19 12.68 11.18 7.38
C LEU A 19 14.03 10.44 7.48
N PRO A 20 14.01 9.14 7.81
CA PRO A 20 15.22 8.35 7.88
C PRO A 20 15.90 8.24 6.51
N THR A 21 17.22 8.37 6.49
CA THR A 21 18.05 8.17 5.28
C THR A 21 18.48 6.72 5.09
N THR A 22 18.25 5.88 6.09
CA THR A 22 18.48 4.43 6.08
C THR A 22 17.15 3.67 6.14
N PRO A 23 17.09 2.42 5.61
CA PRO A 23 15.88 1.60 5.72
C PRO A 23 15.49 1.39 7.20
N ILE A 24 14.22 1.64 7.52
CA ILE A 24 13.62 1.32 8.83
C ILE A 24 12.90 -0.04 8.72
N ALA A 25 13.03 -0.87 9.75
CA ALA A 25 12.26 -2.09 9.88
C ALA A 25 10.77 -1.77 10.15
N PHE A 26 9.87 -2.43 9.44
CA PHE A 26 8.43 -2.26 9.60
C PHE A 26 7.75 -3.64 9.67
N ASP A 27 6.62 -3.71 10.38
CA ASP A 27 5.91 -4.96 10.63
C ASP A 27 4.87 -5.30 9.53
N GLY A 28 4.50 -4.33 8.71
CA GLY A 28 3.50 -4.54 7.67
C GLY A 28 3.37 -3.40 6.65
N ILE A 29 2.60 -3.67 5.60
CA ILE A 29 2.28 -2.71 4.53
C ILE A 29 0.77 -2.71 4.33
N ALA A 30 0.20 -1.50 4.24
CA ALA A 30 -1.17 -1.30 3.78
C ALA A 30 -1.15 -0.72 2.35
N MET A 31 -1.95 -1.30 1.45
CA MET A 31 -2.08 -0.82 0.08
C MET A 31 -3.55 -0.54 -0.23
N PHE A 32 -3.83 0.68 -0.69
CA PHE A 32 -5.17 1.13 -1.05
C PHE A 32 -5.23 1.43 -2.54
N LEU A 33 -6.13 0.75 -3.26
CA LEU A 33 -6.49 1.15 -4.62
C LEU A 33 -7.72 2.05 -4.54
N VAL A 34 -7.54 3.32 -4.89
CA VAL A 34 -8.57 4.35 -4.80
C VAL A 34 -8.80 5.03 -6.14
N PRO A 35 -10.03 5.44 -6.45
CA PRO A 35 -10.34 6.11 -7.71
C PRO A 35 -9.71 7.52 -7.79
N SER A 36 -9.48 8.16 -6.65
CA SER A 36 -8.87 9.48 -6.56
C SER A 36 -8.16 9.66 -5.24
N LEU A 37 -6.90 10.13 -5.29
CA LEU A 37 -6.16 10.49 -4.09
C LEU A 37 -6.91 11.55 -3.28
N LYS A 38 -7.50 12.56 -3.93
CA LYS A 38 -8.27 13.62 -3.26
C LYS A 38 -9.48 13.06 -2.49
N GLN A 39 -10.17 12.06 -3.04
CA GLN A 39 -11.30 11.44 -2.33
C GLN A 39 -10.80 10.65 -1.12
N PHE A 40 -9.70 9.90 -1.29
CA PHE A 40 -9.05 9.19 -0.19
C PHE A 40 -8.58 10.14 0.92
N THR A 41 -7.96 11.27 0.57
CA THR A 41 -7.54 12.27 1.56
C THR A 41 -8.72 12.86 2.32
N ASN A 42 -9.82 13.10 1.63
CA ASN A 42 -11.03 13.66 2.24
C ASN A 42 -11.74 12.66 3.16
N ALA A 43 -11.57 11.35 2.95
CA ALA A 43 -12.15 10.33 3.82
C ALA A 43 -11.63 10.43 5.26
N PHE A 44 -10.42 10.95 5.47
CA PHE A 44 -9.87 11.19 6.81
C PHE A 44 -10.56 12.32 7.58
N GLN A 45 -11.38 13.13 6.90
CA GLN A 45 -12.21 14.16 7.52
C GLN A 45 -13.62 13.64 7.86
N ASP A 46 -13.95 12.43 7.42
CA ASP A 46 -15.25 11.82 7.69
C ASP A 46 -15.38 11.50 9.18
N ARG A 47 -16.59 11.71 9.71
CA ARG A 47 -16.89 11.48 11.11
C ARG A 47 -16.65 10.03 11.52
N TYR A 48 -16.92 9.07 10.65
CA TYR A 48 -16.67 7.66 10.91
C TYR A 48 -15.18 7.36 11.05
N TYR A 49 -14.33 8.00 10.23
CA TYR A 49 -12.89 7.86 10.39
C TYR A 49 -12.44 8.41 11.75
N ILE A 50 -12.88 9.62 12.10
CA ILE A 50 -12.46 10.30 13.33
C ILE A 50 -12.96 9.58 14.60
N GLU A 51 -14.21 9.10 14.60
CA GLU A 51 -14.84 8.55 15.80
C GLU A 51 -14.62 7.04 15.97
N VAL A 52 -14.30 6.31 14.90
CA VAL A 52 -14.22 4.83 14.92
C VAL A 52 -12.85 4.33 14.45
N ILE A 53 -12.40 4.72 13.26
CA ILE A 53 -11.18 4.14 12.66
C ILE A 53 -9.92 4.66 13.34
N GLU A 54 -9.78 5.98 13.51
CA GLU A 54 -8.57 6.61 14.06
C GLU A 54 -8.27 6.15 15.50
N PRO A 55 -9.26 6.04 16.41
CA PRO A 55 -9.02 5.50 17.75
C PRO A 55 -8.55 4.04 17.73
N ASP A 56 -9.08 3.23 16.82
CA ASP A 56 -8.69 1.82 16.66
C ASP A 56 -7.28 1.69 16.08
N GLU A 57 -6.94 2.51 15.07
CA GLU A 57 -5.60 2.54 14.48
C GLU A 57 -4.50 2.85 15.50
N ARG A 58 -4.79 3.64 16.55
CA ARG A 58 -3.82 3.92 17.64
C ARG A 58 -3.46 2.69 18.46
N ALA A 59 -4.29 1.65 18.47
CA ALA A 59 -4.02 0.41 19.19
C ALA A 59 -3.06 -0.52 18.42
N PHE A 60 -2.98 -0.38 17.10
CA PHE A 60 -2.22 -1.31 16.23
C PHE A 60 -1.06 -0.64 15.47
N LEU A 61 -1.08 0.69 15.30
CA LEU A 61 -0.01 1.45 14.67
C LEU A 61 0.71 2.30 15.71
N ASP A 62 2.04 2.34 15.63
CA ASP A 62 2.85 3.27 16.43
C ASP A 62 2.69 4.71 15.91
N LYS A 63 1.59 5.36 16.30
CA LYS A 63 1.32 6.77 15.97
C LYS A 63 2.31 7.74 16.63
N THR A 64 3.16 7.27 17.56
CA THR A 64 4.15 8.10 18.25
C THR A 64 5.52 8.07 17.57
N GLY A 65 5.78 7.08 16.74
CA GLY A 65 6.99 6.96 15.94
C GLY A 65 7.08 7.98 14.79
N PRO A 66 8.26 8.10 14.16
CA PRO A 66 8.45 8.97 12.99
C PRO A 66 7.38 8.71 11.92
N GLY A 67 6.83 9.78 11.33
CA GLY A 67 5.76 9.66 10.35
C GLY A 67 4.45 9.07 10.89
N SER A 68 4.20 9.12 12.20
CA SER A 68 3.04 8.48 12.86
C SER A 68 2.97 6.96 12.58
N GLY A 69 4.12 6.30 12.55
CA GLY A 69 4.25 4.86 12.28
C GLY A 69 4.28 4.52 10.79
N ILE A 70 4.14 5.52 9.92
CA ILE A 70 4.26 5.36 8.46
C ILE A 70 5.67 5.75 8.03
N VAL A 71 6.51 4.74 7.85
CA VAL A 71 7.93 4.93 7.51
C VAL A 71 8.17 5.14 6.01
N ALA A 72 7.23 4.72 5.17
CA ALA A 72 7.26 4.91 3.73
C ALA A 72 5.85 5.00 3.15
N SER A 73 5.65 5.88 2.19
CA SER A 73 4.40 5.98 1.43
C SER A 73 4.69 6.20 -0.04
N PHE A 74 3.93 5.51 -0.89
CA PHE A 74 4.07 5.57 -2.33
C PHE A 74 2.70 5.77 -2.95
N GLN A 75 2.64 6.74 -3.86
CA GLN A 75 1.48 6.96 -4.71
C GLN A 75 1.86 6.67 -6.16
N GLY A 76 0.95 6.02 -6.87
CA GLY A 76 1.18 5.68 -8.26
C GLY A 76 -0.08 5.16 -8.90
N ARG A 77 -0.06 5.08 -10.23
CA ARG A 77 -1.07 4.32 -10.94
C ARG A 77 -0.75 2.84 -10.74
N MET A 78 -1.73 2.09 -10.24
CA MET A 78 -1.66 0.65 -10.31
C MET A 78 -1.85 0.26 -11.78
N ALA A 79 -0.83 -0.38 -12.34
CA ALA A 79 -0.90 -0.99 -13.66
C ALA A 79 -0.84 -2.49 -13.47
N ASP A 80 -1.82 -3.21 -14.01
CA ASP A 80 -1.77 -4.66 -14.04
C ASP A 80 -0.60 -5.07 -14.93
N MET A 81 0.38 -5.79 -14.36
CA MET A 81 1.49 -6.34 -15.14
C MET A 81 0.98 -7.39 -16.15
N VAL A 82 -0.10 -8.10 -15.80
CA VAL A 82 -0.80 -9.05 -16.66
C VAL A 82 -2.30 -8.87 -16.46
N HIS A 83 -2.98 -8.24 -17.41
CA HIS A 83 -4.43 -8.07 -17.33
C HIS A 83 -5.15 -9.37 -17.72
N GLN A 84 -5.55 -10.19 -16.73
CA GLN A 84 -6.29 -11.44 -16.96
C GLN A 84 -5.65 -12.37 -18.03
N GLY A 85 -4.32 -12.44 -18.07
CA GLY A 85 -3.58 -13.24 -19.05
C GLY A 85 -3.54 -12.66 -20.48
N LYS A 86 -4.20 -11.52 -20.75
CA LYS A 86 -4.28 -10.92 -22.10
C LYS A 86 -3.04 -10.11 -22.50
N SER A 87 -2.18 -9.78 -21.54
CA SER A 87 -0.96 -8.98 -21.75
C SER A 87 0.32 -9.80 -21.67
N THR A 88 0.24 -11.13 -21.64
CA THR A 88 1.43 -11.98 -21.70
C THR A 88 1.99 -11.99 -23.13
N VAL A 89 3.29 -11.77 -23.28
CA VAL A 89 4.01 -11.83 -24.57
C VAL A 89 4.04 -13.26 -25.16
N GLN A 90 3.47 -14.26 -24.49
CA GLN A 90 3.62 -15.66 -24.85
C GLN A 90 2.35 -16.29 -25.40
N ASN A 91 2.57 -17.09 -26.44
CA ASN A 91 1.67 -18.05 -27.05
C ASN A 91 0.75 -18.74 -26.01
N GLU A 92 -0.55 -18.91 -26.31
CA GLU A 92 -1.57 -19.41 -25.37
C GLU A 92 -1.20 -20.74 -24.68
N GLU A 93 -0.34 -21.55 -25.30
CA GLU A 93 0.14 -22.82 -24.74
C GLU A 93 1.08 -22.64 -23.54
N ASN A 94 2.04 -21.70 -23.61
CA ASN A 94 2.99 -21.48 -22.52
C ASN A 94 2.31 -20.86 -21.29
N GLY A 95 1.31 -20.01 -21.51
CA GLY A 95 0.53 -19.40 -20.42
C GLY A 95 -0.19 -20.44 -19.55
N LYS A 96 -0.68 -21.53 -20.16
CA LYS A 96 -1.33 -22.64 -19.43
C LYS A 96 -0.36 -23.43 -18.56
N GLU A 97 0.88 -23.63 -19.03
CA GLU A 97 1.92 -24.31 -18.25
C GLU A 97 2.27 -23.53 -16.98
N TYR A 98 2.57 -22.24 -17.10
CA TYR A 98 2.89 -21.40 -15.93
C TYR A 98 1.70 -21.25 -14.99
N ARG A 99 0.47 -21.19 -15.53
CA ARG A 99 -0.74 -21.16 -14.70
C ARG A 99 -0.88 -22.43 -13.87
N LYS A 100 -0.66 -23.60 -14.48
CA LYS A 100 -0.69 -24.88 -13.79
C LYS A 100 0.41 -24.98 -12.72
N LEU A 101 1.63 -24.52 -13.01
CA LEU A 101 2.72 -24.46 -12.03
C LEU A 101 2.37 -23.59 -10.82
N PHE A 102 1.70 -22.46 -11.05
CA PHE A 102 1.25 -21.57 -9.98
C PHE A 102 0.15 -22.21 -9.12
N GLU A 103 -0.84 -22.85 -9.74
CA GLU A 103 -1.92 -23.56 -9.03
C GLU A 103 -1.39 -24.75 -8.21
N ASP A 104 -0.43 -25.50 -8.77
CA ASP A 104 0.28 -26.57 -8.05
C ASP A 104 1.04 -26.03 -6.83
N TYR A 105 1.67 -24.85 -6.95
CA TYR A 105 2.34 -24.19 -5.83
C TYR A 105 1.34 -23.76 -4.75
N GLU A 106 0.24 -23.09 -5.10
CA GLU A 106 -0.79 -22.67 -4.13
C GLU A 106 -1.43 -23.84 -3.40
N SER A 107 -1.61 -24.99 -4.06
CA SER A 107 -2.17 -26.19 -3.42
C SER A 107 -1.27 -26.85 -2.37
N ARG A 108 0.02 -26.48 -2.36
CA ARG A 108 1.04 -26.99 -1.44
C ARG A 108 1.36 -26.03 -0.30
N ALA A 109 0.86 -24.80 -0.37
CA ALA A 109 0.98 -23.77 0.67
C ALA A 109 -0.19 -23.86 1.66
#